data_AF-A0A7V9PZA6-F1
#
_entry.id   AF-A0A7V9PZA6-F1
#
_cell.length_a   1.000
_cell.length_b   1.000
_cell.length_c   1.000
_cell.angle_alpha   90.00
_cell.angle_beta   90.00
_cell.angle_gamma   90.00
#
_symmetry.space_group_name_H-M   'P 1'
#
loop_
_entity.id
_entity.type
_entity.pdbx_description
1 polymer ?
#
loop_
_entity_poly.entity_id
_entity_poly.type
_entity_poly.pdbx_seq_one_letter_code
_entity_poly.pdbx_strand_id
1 'polypeptide(L)'
;RFPARNRIIAGLCRATVVVEARERSGALITADFALEEGRDVLAVPGEITSSLSAGTNALLKLGAAPVTCAGDVFELFGLIGAPAEPPPVAGAAQALLERLRDGALTADELVRASGIEPGQAAAALVELELARRVALEDGVYRMSV
;
A
#
# COMPACT_ATOMS: atom_id res chain seq x y z
N ARG A 1 8.02 -35.35 8.18
CA ARG A 1 8.83 -34.47 7.27
C ARG A 1 8.19 -33.07 7.08
N PHE A 2 7.53 -32.52 8.11
CA PHE A 2 6.88 -31.21 8.05
C PHE A 2 7.79 -30.01 8.44
N PRO A 3 8.70 -30.14 9.43
CA PRO A 3 9.58 -29.02 9.82
C PRO A 3 10.51 -28.53 8.70
N ALA A 4 11.05 -29.45 7.89
CA ALA A 4 11.94 -29.10 6.77
C ALA A 4 11.28 -28.18 5.73
N ARG A 5 9.95 -28.30 5.53
CA ARG A 5 9.17 -27.43 4.63
C ARG A 5 8.98 -26.05 5.24
N ASN A 6 8.74 -25.97 6.55
CA ASN A 6 8.50 -24.71 7.24
C ASN A 6 9.70 -23.77 7.13
N ARG A 7 10.93 -24.31 7.17
CA ARG A 7 12.15 -23.54 6.89
C ARG A 7 12.14 -22.89 5.50
N ILE A 8 11.64 -23.57 4.47
CA ILE A 8 11.54 -23.00 3.12
C ILE A 8 10.55 -21.84 3.09
N ILE A 9 9.41 -21.95 3.78
CA ILE A 9 8.42 -20.87 3.86
C ILE A 9 9.03 -19.66 4.56
N ALA A 10 9.59 -19.86 5.76
CA ALA A 10 10.26 -18.81 6.50
C ALA A 10 11.36 -18.14 5.65
N GLY A 11 12.20 -18.95 5.00
CA GLY A 11 13.30 -18.48 4.15
C GLY A 11 12.89 -17.72 2.88
N LEU A 12 11.65 -17.86 2.39
CA LEU A 12 11.18 -17.13 1.21
C LEU A 12 10.48 -15.81 1.55
N CYS A 13 10.03 -15.64 2.79
CA CYS A 13 9.24 -14.48 3.22
C CYS A 13 10.11 -13.43 3.93
N ARG A 14 9.89 -12.13 3.72
CA ARG A 14 10.58 -11.09 4.54
C ARG A 14 10.13 -11.10 6.00
N ALA A 15 8.86 -11.41 6.23
CA ALA A 15 8.26 -11.58 7.55
C ALA A 15 7.32 -12.78 7.57
N THR A 16 7.11 -13.32 8.77
CA THR A 16 6.06 -14.31 9.06
C THR A 16 5.03 -13.73 10.01
N VAL A 17 3.75 -13.74 9.62
CA VAL A 17 2.63 -13.34 10.48
C VAL A 17 1.96 -14.59 11.04
N VAL A 18 1.91 -14.72 12.37
CA VAL A 18 1.20 -15.80 13.05
C VAL A 18 -0.18 -15.31 13.49
N VAL A 19 -1.22 -15.84 12.85
CA VAL A 19 -2.61 -15.42 13.09
C VAL A 19 -3.22 -16.15 14.29
N GLU A 20 -3.02 -17.46 14.37
CA GLU A 20 -3.46 -18.29 15.50
C GLU A 20 -2.42 -19.38 15.79
N ALA A 21 -2.13 -19.60 17.06
CA ALA A 21 -1.24 -20.66 17.52
C ALA A 21 -1.54 -21.05 18.97
N ARG A 22 -1.68 -22.36 19.21
CA ARG A 22 -1.53 -22.95 20.54
C ARG A 22 -0.05 -22.96 20.95
N GLU A 23 0.26 -23.11 22.24
CA GLU A 23 1.64 -23.17 22.77
C GLU A 23 2.56 -24.19 22.09
N ARG A 24 2.01 -25.27 21.51
CA ARG A 24 2.76 -26.32 20.80
C ARG A 24 2.32 -26.44 19.33
N SER A 25 1.94 -25.32 18.71
CA SER A 25 1.51 -25.28 17.31
C SER A 25 2.69 -25.43 16.35
N GLY A 26 2.48 -26.13 15.24
CA GLY A 26 3.44 -26.18 14.13
C GLY A 26 3.67 -24.81 13.46
N ALA A 27 2.77 -23.84 13.66
CA ALA A 27 2.98 -22.45 13.24
C ALA A 27 4.15 -21.80 13.99
N LEU A 28 4.36 -22.13 15.27
CA LEU A 28 5.47 -21.60 16.07
C LEU A 28 6.81 -22.12 15.55
N ILE A 29 6.86 -23.34 15.01
CA ILE A 29 8.06 -23.87 14.35
C ILE A 29 8.46 -22.99 13.16
N THR A 30 7.48 -22.49 12.39
CA THR A 30 7.78 -21.57 11.27
C THR A 30 8.26 -20.22 11.78
N ALA A 31 7.68 -19.71 12.88
CA ALA A 31 8.13 -18.47 13.52
C ALA A 31 9.57 -18.61 14.04
N ASP A 32 9.90 -19.73 14.69
CA ASP A 32 11.26 -20.01 15.15
C ASP A 32 12.26 -20.01 13.99
N PHE A 33 11.95 -20.72 12.88
CA PHE A 33 12.80 -20.67 11.69
C PHE A 33 12.92 -19.28 11.08
N ALA A 34 11.87 -18.45 11.14
CA ALA A 34 11.95 -17.08 10.65
C ALA A 34 12.93 -16.25 11.50
N LEU A 35 12.85 -16.38 12.83
CA LEU A 35 13.77 -15.71 13.75
C LEU A 35 15.22 -16.19 13.59
N GLU A 36 15.45 -17.51 13.46
CA GLU A 36 16.77 -18.08 13.21
C GLU A 36 17.41 -17.56 11.92
N GLU A 37 16.60 -17.26 10.90
CA GLU A 37 17.03 -16.70 9.61
C GLU A 37 17.07 -15.15 9.63
N GLY A 38 16.90 -14.52 10.79
CA GLY A 38 16.95 -13.06 10.96
C GLY A 38 15.78 -12.31 10.32
N ARG A 39 14.60 -12.93 10.26
CA ARG A 39 13.39 -12.37 9.65
C ARG A 39 12.39 -11.95 10.71
N ASP A 40 11.58 -10.96 10.37
CA ASP A 40 10.58 -10.44 11.31
C ASP A 40 9.46 -11.46 11.55
N VAL A 41 9.10 -11.63 12.81
CA VAL A 41 7.90 -12.35 13.22
C VAL A 41 6.91 -11.36 13.81
N LEU A 42 5.71 -11.39 13.26
CA LEU A 42 4.59 -10.62 13.75
C LEU A 42 3.49 -11.56 14.23
N ALA A 43 2.66 -11.09 15.15
CA ALA A 43 1.61 -11.91 15.76
C ALA A 43 0.30 -11.13 15.87
N VAL A 44 -0.81 -11.81 15.60
CA VAL A 44 -2.15 -11.28 15.83
C VAL A 44 -2.52 -11.46 17.31
N PRO A 45 -2.81 -10.38 18.05
CA PRO A 45 -3.29 -10.50 19.44
C PRO A 45 -4.62 -11.25 19.49
N GLY A 46 -4.85 -12.01 20.55
CA GLY A 46 -6.13 -12.71 20.76
C GLY A 46 -6.51 -12.88 22.22
N GLU A 47 -7.72 -13.41 22.46
CA GLU A 47 -8.27 -13.56 23.81
C GLU A 47 -7.37 -14.38 24.74
N ILE A 48 -7.15 -13.90 25.96
CA ILE A 48 -6.27 -14.56 26.94
C ILE A 48 -6.78 -15.94 27.40
N THR A 49 -8.09 -16.18 27.27
CA THR A 49 -8.75 -17.45 27.60
C THR A 49 -8.77 -18.43 26.43
N SER A 50 -8.43 -17.99 25.21
CA SER A 50 -8.43 -18.83 24.04
C SER A 50 -7.12 -19.62 23.92
N SER A 51 -7.21 -20.95 23.88
CA SER A 51 -6.05 -21.79 23.63
C SER A 51 -5.38 -21.52 22.27
N LEU A 52 -6.13 -21.02 21.28
CA LEU A 52 -5.63 -20.67 19.95
C LEU A 52 -4.82 -19.37 19.92
N SER A 53 -4.91 -18.55 20.96
CA SER A 53 -4.19 -17.29 21.07
C SER A 53 -2.98 -17.38 22.01
N ALA A 54 -2.80 -18.51 22.72
CA ALA A 54 -1.74 -18.67 23.69
C ALA A 54 -0.34 -18.48 23.08
N GLY A 55 -0.10 -19.05 21.89
CA GLY A 55 1.15 -18.95 21.15
C GLY A 55 1.39 -17.56 20.54
N THR A 56 0.36 -16.93 19.95
CA THR A 56 0.51 -15.57 19.42
C THR A 56 0.76 -14.57 20.54
N ASN A 57 0.02 -14.66 21.65
CA ASN A 57 0.25 -13.82 22.82
C ASN A 57 1.62 -14.07 23.48
N ALA A 58 2.15 -15.31 23.41
CA ALA A 58 3.52 -15.58 23.84
C ALA A 58 4.56 -14.92 22.94
N LEU A 59 4.38 -14.96 21.62
CA LEU A 59 5.24 -14.24 20.66
C LEU A 59 5.23 -12.73 20.92
N LEU A 60 4.06 -12.15 21.20
CA LEU A 60 3.94 -10.73 21.57
C LEU A 60 4.72 -10.41 22.85
N LYS A 61 4.67 -11.28 23.87
CA LYS A 61 5.49 -11.10 25.10
C LYS A 61 6.99 -11.17 24.83
N LEU A 62 7.41 -11.90 23.79
CA LEU A 62 8.80 -12.00 23.36
C LEU A 62 9.24 -10.84 22.45
N GLY A 63 8.33 -9.91 22.12
CA GLY A 63 8.62 -8.72 21.33
C GLY A 63 8.25 -8.80 19.86
N ALA A 64 7.48 -9.82 19.43
CA ALA A 64 6.89 -9.82 18.09
C ALA A 64 5.99 -8.58 17.90
N ALA A 65 6.03 -7.97 16.72
CA ALA A 65 5.19 -6.81 16.42
C ALA A 65 3.70 -7.22 16.36
N PRO A 66 2.79 -6.46 16.99
CA PRO A 66 1.35 -6.75 16.93
C PRO A 66 0.78 -6.42 15.55
N VAL A 67 -0.10 -7.29 15.06
CA VAL A 67 -0.87 -7.08 13.81
C VAL A 67 -2.35 -7.09 14.12
N THR A 68 -2.99 -5.95 13.91
CA THR A 68 -4.42 -5.70 14.05
C THR A 68 -5.09 -5.46 12.70
N CYS A 69 -4.32 -5.04 11.69
CA CYS A 69 -4.77 -4.90 10.30
C CYS A 69 -3.62 -5.15 9.31
N ALA A 70 -3.93 -5.24 8.01
CA ALA A 70 -2.91 -5.39 6.97
C ALA A 70 -1.95 -4.18 6.88
N GLY A 71 -2.43 -2.99 7.26
CA GLY A 71 -1.63 -1.76 7.35
C GLY A 71 -0.39 -1.96 8.22
N ASP A 72 -0.54 -2.54 9.41
CA ASP A 72 0.56 -2.74 10.37
C ASP A 72 1.75 -3.51 9.74
N VAL A 73 1.45 -4.48 8.86
CA VAL A 73 2.49 -5.23 8.12
C VAL A 73 3.18 -4.34 7.08
N PHE A 74 2.41 -3.53 6.35
CA PHE A 74 2.97 -2.59 5.39
C PHE A 74 3.81 -1.51 6.08
N GLU A 75 3.41 -1.05 7.26
CA GLU A 75 4.11 0.00 8.01
C GLU A 75 5.52 -0.45 8.39
N LEU A 76 5.64 -1.68 8.89
CA LEU A 76 6.91 -2.29 9.27
C LEU A 76 7.93 -2.27 8.12
N PHE A 77 7.45 -2.39 6.88
CA PHE A 77 8.29 -2.39 5.68
C PHE A 77 8.36 -1.04 4.96
N GLY A 78 7.80 0.03 5.52
CA GLY A 78 7.73 1.33 4.86
C GLY A 78 6.90 1.31 3.58
N LEU A 79 5.93 0.39 3.49
CA LEU A 79 5.02 0.22 2.35
C LEU A 79 3.69 0.97 2.53
N ILE A 80 3.48 1.62 3.68
CA ILE A 80 2.42 2.62 3.83
C ILE A 80 2.94 3.94 3.29
N GLY A 81 2.21 4.53 2.33
CA GLY A 81 2.38 5.94 2.00
C GLY A 81 3.55 6.23 1.05
N ALA A 82 3.41 5.79 -0.19
CA ALA A 82 3.27 6.79 -1.25
C ALA A 82 2.16 6.28 -2.17
N PRO A 83 1.14 7.09 -2.54
CA PRO A 83 0.51 6.85 -3.84
C PRO A 83 1.67 6.73 -4.83
N ALA A 84 1.73 5.64 -5.61
CA ALA A 84 2.75 5.50 -6.64
C ALA A 84 2.85 6.86 -7.33
N GLU A 85 4.01 7.54 -7.20
CA GLU A 85 4.14 8.92 -7.63
C GLU A 85 3.61 8.97 -9.06
N PRO A 86 2.47 9.64 -9.31
CA PRO A 86 1.81 9.45 -10.58
C PRO A 86 2.80 9.84 -11.66
N PRO A 87 2.89 9.05 -12.75
CA PRO A 87 3.97 9.14 -13.70
C PRO A 87 4.19 10.60 -14.08
N PRO A 88 5.45 11.05 -14.18
CA PRO A 88 5.74 12.43 -14.47
C PRO A 88 5.03 12.82 -15.77
N VAL A 89 4.09 13.76 -15.66
CA VAL A 89 3.40 14.33 -16.80
C VAL A 89 4.30 15.36 -17.46
N ALA A 90 4.34 15.35 -18.79
CA ALA A 90 5.19 16.24 -19.57
C ALA A 90 4.40 16.91 -20.69
N GLY A 91 4.94 17.99 -21.26
CA GLY A 91 4.35 18.68 -22.40
C GLY A 91 2.97 19.25 -22.09
N ALA A 92 2.00 18.92 -22.94
CA ALA A 92 0.63 19.46 -22.86
C ALA A 92 -0.05 19.17 -21.52
N ALA A 93 0.09 17.96 -20.98
CA ALA A 93 -0.52 17.58 -19.70
C ALA A 93 0.02 18.41 -18.53
N GLN A 94 1.33 18.65 -18.49
CA GLN A 94 1.93 19.51 -17.45
C GLN A 94 1.43 20.95 -17.55
N ALA A 95 1.38 21.52 -18.75
CA ALA A 95 0.92 22.88 -18.97
C ALA A 95 -0.56 23.07 -18.58
N LEU A 96 -1.43 22.09 -18.86
CA LEU A 96 -2.83 22.11 -18.44
C LEU A 96 -2.98 21.97 -16.93
N LEU A 97 -2.21 21.08 -16.30
CA LEU A 97 -2.20 20.89 -14.86
C LEU A 97 -1.81 22.20 -14.13
N GLU A 98 -0.84 22.94 -14.65
CA GLU A 98 -0.44 24.24 -14.10
C GLU A 98 -1.57 25.28 -14.15
N ARG A 99 -2.39 25.27 -15.21
CA ARG A 99 -3.56 26.17 -15.30
C ARG A 99 -4.65 25.82 -14.28
N LEU A 100 -4.78 24.55 -13.93
CA LEU A 100 -5.78 24.08 -12.96
C LEU A 100 -5.39 24.31 -11.50
N ARG A 101 -4.14 24.73 -11.23
CA ARG A 101 -3.71 25.10 -9.87
C ARG A 101 -4.45 26.32 -9.34
N ASP A 102 -4.81 27.25 -10.22
CA ASP A 102 -5.44 28.52 -9.85
C ASP A 102 -6.97 28.43 -9.77
N GLY A 103 -7.57 27.30 -10.18
CA GLY A 103 -9.01 27.09 -10.11
C GLY A 103 -9.54 26.08 -11.13
N ALA A 104 -10.85 25.83 -11.05
CA ALA A 104 -11.54 24.96 -11.98
C ALA A 104 -11.75 25.67 -13.33
N LEU A 105 -11.48 24.97 -14.44
CA LEU A 105 -11.62 25.52 -15.80
C LEU A 105 -12.33 24.52 -16.72
N THR A 106 -13.12 25.02 -17.66
CA THR A 106 -13.68 24.21 -18.76
C THR A 106 -12.58 23.79 -19.75
N ALA A 107 -12.85 22.76 -20.56
CA ALA A 107 -11.94 22.34 -21.62
C ALA A 107 -11.60 23.49 -22.60
N ASP A 108 -12.59 24.30 -22.97
CA ASP A 108 -12.41 25.43 -23.89
C ASP A 108 -11.56 26.54 -23.26
N GLU A 109 -11.73 26.83 -21.98
CA GLU A 109 -10.89 27.78 -21.25
C GLU A 109 -9.45 27.31 -21.16
N LEU A 110 -9.24 26.01 -20.92
CA LEU A 110 -7.92 25.40 -20.88
C LEU A 110 -7.21 25.46 -22.23
N VAL A 111 -7.90 25.13 -23.33
CA VAL A 111 -7.36 25.26 -24.70
C VAL A 111 -6.96 26.71 -24.97
N ARG A 112 -7.86 27.65 -24.67
CA ARG A 112 -7.63 29.08 -24.91
C ARG A 112 -6.48 29.66 -24.06
N ALA A 113 -6.37 29.26 -22.80
CA ALA A 113 -5.35 29.77 -21.88
C ALA A 113 -3.98 29.11 -22.06
N SER A 114 -3.94 27.87 -22.57
CA SER A 114 -2.70 27.14 -22.81
C SER A 114 -2.12 27.35 -24.21
N GLY A 115 -2.95 27.70 -25.20
CA GLY A 115 -2.52 27.77 -26.60
C GLY A 115 -2.20 26.40 -27.22
N ILE A 116 -2.58 25.32 -26.55
CA ILE A 116 -2.40 23.95 -27.04
C ILE A 116 -3.49 23.64 -28.05
N GLU A 117 -3.14 22.93 -29.13
CA GLU A 117 -4.11 22.47 -30.12
C GLU A 117 -5.23 21.62 -29.48
N PRO A 118 -6.51 21.80 -29.84
CA PRO A 118 -7.64 21.16 -29.15
C PRO A 118 -7.53 19.64 -29.03
N GLY A 119 -7.03 18.96 -30.08
CA GLY A 119 -6.83 17.52 -30.06
C GLY A 119 -5.74 17.07 -29.08
N GLN A 120 -4.67 17.85 -28.93
CA GLN A 120 -3.60 17.59 -27.96
C GLN A 120 -4.08 17.86 -26.53
N ALA A 121 -4.87 18.91 -26.33
CA ALA A 121 -5.45 19.23 -25.03
C ALA A 121 -6.44 18.15 -24.57
N ALA A 122 -7.30 17.65 -25.46
CA ALA A 122 -8.23 16.57 -25.15
C ALA A 122 -7.50 15.28 -24.74
N ALA A 123 -6.45 14.89 -25.49
CA ALA A 123 -5.64 13.72 -25.13
C ALA A 123 -4.93 13.88 -23.78
N ALA A 124 -4.38 15.07 -23.51
CA ALA A 124 -3.72 15.39 -22.25
C ALA A 124 -4.69 15.40 -21.04
N LEU A 125 -5.92 15.86 -21.21
CA LEU A 125 -6.94 15.82 -20.16
C LEU A 125 -7.33 14.39 -19.79
N VAL A 126 -7.48 13.51 -20.79
CA VAL A 126 -7.72 12.08 -20.56
C VAL A 126 -6.55 11.43 -19.81
N GLU A 127 -5.31 11.76 -20.19
CA GLU A 127 -4.12 11.29 -19.48
C GLU A 127 -4.14 11.71 -18.00
N LEU A 128 -4.47 12.97 -17.73
CA LEU A 128 -4.54 13.51 -16.36
C LEU A 128 -5.66 12.88 -15.53
N GLU A 129 -6.82 12.58 -16.13
CA GLU A 129 -7.92 11.88 -15.45
C GLU A 129 -7.55 10.43 -15.12
N LEU A 130 -6.95 9.70 -16.07
CA LEU A 130 -6.47 8.33 -15.84
C LEU A 130 -5.40 8.29 -14.75
N ALA A 131 -4.54 9.32 -14.69
CA ALA A 131 -3.54 9.50 -13.64
C ALA A 131 -4.13 9.99 -12.30
N ARG A 132 -5.45 10.25 -12.22
CA ARG A 132 -6.15 10.84 -11.07
C ARG A 132 -5.52 12.14 -10.58
N ARG A 133 -5.02 12.96 -11.51
CA ARG A 133 -4.51 14.31 -11.24
C ARG A 133 -5.61 15.35 -11.35
N VAL A 134 -6.59 15.09 -12.20
CA VAL A 134 -7.74 15.96 -12.42
C VAL A 134 -9.03 15.14 -12.51
N ALA A 135 -10.16 15.78 -12.26
CA ALA A 135 -11.49 15.22 -12.45
C ALA A 135 -12.40 16.24 -13.14
N LEU A 136 -13.27 15.76 -14.05
CA LEU A 136 -14.33 16.55 -14.65
C LEU A 136 -15.60 16.50 -13.79
N GLU A 137 -15.98 17.64 -13.23
CA GLU A 137 -17.15 17.81 -12.37
C GLU A 137 -17.92 19.06 -12.80
N ASP A 138 -19.24 18.97 -12.93
CA ASP A 138 -20.09 20.11 -13.33
C ASP A 138 -19.63 20.81 -14.63
N GLY A 139 -19.00 20.06 -15.55
CA GLY A 139 -18.49 20.60 -16.82
C GLY A 139 -17.14 21.33 -16.72
N VAL A 140 -16.49 21.33 -15.55
CA VAL A 140 -15.17 21.92 -15.33
C VAL A 140 -14.17 20.89 -14.81
N TYR A 141 -12.92 21.00 -15.23
CA TYR A 141 -11.82 20.22 -14.69
C TYR A 141 -11.32 20.82 -13.39
N ARG A 142 -11.07 19.98 -12.38
CA ARG A 142 -10.49 20.34 -11.07
C ARG A 142 -9.33 19.42 -10.72
N MET A 143 -8.36 19.90 -9.95
CA MET A 143 -7.34 19.02 -9.38
C MET A 143 -7.97 18.02 -8.40
N SER A 144 -7.61 16.75 -8.53
CA SER A 144 -8.05 15.70 -7.59
C SER A 144 -7.28 15.83 -6.28
N VAL A 145 -8.00 15.72 -5.15
CA VAL A 145 -7.46 15.75 -3.77
C VAL A 145 -7.00 14.36 -3.34
#